data_AF-A0A661ZY68-F1
#
_entry.id   AF-A0A661ZY68-F1
#
_cell.length_a   1.000
_cell.length_b   1.000
_cell.length_c   1.000
_cell.angle_alpha   90.00
_cell.angle_beta   90.00
_cell.angle_gamma   90.00
#
_symmetry.space_group_name_H-M   'P 1'
#
loop_
_entity.id
_entity.type
_entity.pdbx_description
1 polymer ?
#
loop_
_entity_poly.entity_id
_entity_poly.type
_entity_poly.pdbx_seq_one_letter_code
_entity_poly.pdbx_strand_id
1 'polypeptide(L)' 'ILAESFGAIYERNAINAAFPIMTYDSIDKLELKDGDKIRVNFETGEIANLSNSKTASGEAFSEVQIEIFQNGGLF' A
#
# COMPACT_ATOMS: atom_id res chain seq x y z
N ILE A 1 5.41 0.90 1.45
CA ILE A 1 5.92 1.09 0.07
C ILE A 1 4.81 0.73 -0.89
N LEU A 2 4.59 1.55 -1.91
CA LEU A 2 3.71 1.21 -3.02
C LEU A 2 4.57 0.84 -4.22
N ALA A 3 4.23 -0.24 -4.93
CA ALA A 3 4.91 -0.65 -6.16
C ALA A 3 3.95 -1.47 -7.02
N GLU A 4 4.23 -1.60 -8.32
CA GLU A 4 3.43 -2.47 -9.20
C GLU A 4 3.58 -3.96 -8.83
N SER A 5 4.75 -4.34 -8.32
CA SER A 5 5.03 -5.69 -7.85
C SER A 5 6.19 -5.71 -6.86
N PHE A 6 6.30 -6.80 -6.12
CA PHE A 6 7.42 -7.09 -5.23
C PHE A 6 7.99 -8.47 -5.55
N GLY A 7 9.28 -8.66 -5.26
CA GLY A 7 9.84 -10.01 -5.26
C GLY A 7 9.22 -10.83 -4.13
N ALA A 8 8.80 -12.07 -4.41
CA ALA A 8 8.04 -12.90 -3.47
C ALA A 8 8.68 -13.05 -2.07
N ILE A 9 10.02 -13.11 -1.99
CA ILE A 9 10.74 -13.18 -0.71
C ILE A 9 10.62 -11.86 0.07
N TYR A 10 10.77 -10.73 -0.63
CA TYR A 10 10.65 -9.40 -0.02
C TYR A 10 9.23 -9.17 0.49
N GLU A 11 8.24 -9.47 -0.34
CA GLU A 11 6.82 -9.31 -0.01
C GLU A 11 6.44 -10.08 1.25
N ARG A 12 6.76 -11.38 1.30
CA ARG A 12 6.52 -12.23 2.46
C ARG A 12 7.19 -11.67 3.73
N ASN A 13 8.45 -11.25 3.63
CA ASN A 13 9.18 -10.74 4.79
C ASN A 13 8.61 -9.40 5.28
N ALA A 14 8.19 -8.52 4.37
CA ALA A 14 7.56 -7.25 4.71
C ALA A 14 6.22 -7.47 5.44
N ILE A 15 5.35 -8.34 4.90
CA ILE A 15 4.08 -8.70 5.55
C ILE A 15 4.33 -9.27 6.94
N ASN A 16 5.23 -10.25 7.07
CA ASN A 16 5.53 -10.88 8.36
C ASN A 16 6.08 -9.91 9.42
N ALA A 17 6.75 -8.85 8.99
CA ALA A 17 7.30 -7.80 9.86
C ALA A 17 6.32 -6.63 10.09
N ALA A 18 5.04 -6.76 9.68
CA ALA A 18 4.05 -5.68 9.67
C ALA A 18 4.55 -4.40 8.95
N PHE A 19 5.42 -4.56 7.95
CA PHE A 19 5.90 -3.44 7.17
C PHE A 19 4.87 -3.13 6.07
N PRO A 20 4.29 -1.93 6.04
CA PRO A 20 3.14 -1.64 5.17
C PRO A 20 3.60 -1.53 3.72
N ILE A 21 3.30 -2.55 2.92
CA ILE A 21 3.52 -2.59 1.47
C ILE A 21 2.22 -2.88 0.75
N MET A 22 1.97 -2.27 -0.41
CA MET A 22 0.75 -2.49 -1.20
C MET A 22 1.08 -2.42 -2.69
N THR A 23 0.47 -3.32 -3.45
CA THR A 23 0.56 -3.40 -4.91
C THR A 23 -0.53 -2.58 -5.59
N TYR A 24 -0.30 -2.20 -6.84
CA TYR A 24 -1.29 -1.51 -7.67
C TYR A 24 -1.07 -1.84 -9.15
N ASP A 25 -2.13 -1.74 -9.97
CA ASP A 25 -2.00 -1.89 -11.42
C ASP A 25 -1.54 -0.58 -12.10
N SER A 26 -2.17 0.54 -11.77
CA SER A 26 -1.77 1.88 -12.25
C SER A 26 -2.22 2.97 -11.29
N ILE A 27 -1.34 3.94 -11.07
CA ILE A 27 -1.60 5.14 -10.28
C ILE A 27 -1.44 6.43 -11.10
N ASP A 28 -1.36 6.34 -12.43
CA ASP A 28 -1.13 7.49 -13.32
C ASP A 28 -2.17 8.59 -13.13
N LYS A 29 -3.40 8.19 -12.79
CA LYS A 29 -4.52 9.10 -12.48
C LYS A 29 -4.21 10.04 -11.31
N LEU A 30 -3.27 9.71 -10.44
CA LEU A 30 -2.87 10.56 -9.31
C LEU A 30 -1.99 11.75 -9.73
N GLU A 31 -1.39 11.70 -10.92
CA GLU A 31 -0.43 12.70 -11.42
C GLU A 31 0.64 13.06 -10.37
N LEU A 32 1.19 12.04 -9.71
CA LEU A 32 2.16 12.22 -8.64
C LEU A 32 3.43 12.91 -9.14
N LYS A 33 3.93 13.81 -8.31
CA LYS A 33 5.24 14.43 -8.46
C LYS A 33 6.13 14.07 -7.29
N ASP A 34 7.43 14.15 -7.50
CA ASP A 34 8.38 14.01 -6.40
C ASP A 34 8.06 15.04 -5.29
N GLY A 35 8.01 14.57 -4.05
CA GLY A 35 7.62 15.36 -2.88
C GLY A 35 6.12 15.48 -2.61
N ASP A 36 5.24 14.93 -3.47
CA ASP A 36 3.80 14.89 -3.18
C ASP A 36 3.50 14.03 -1.95
N LYS A 37 2.49 14.45 -1.18
CA LYS A 37 1.97 13.69 -0.06
C LYS A 37 0.77 12.88 -0.51
N ILE A 38 0.74 11.61 -0.13
CA ILE A 38 -0.39 10.73 -0.38
C ILE A 38 -0.99 10.24 0.93
N ARG A 39 -2.29 9.93 0.90
CA ARG A 39 -2.97 9.11 1.90
C ARG A 39 -3.24 7.75 1.29
N VAL A 40 -2.96 6.69 2.04
CA VAL A 40 -3.23 5.31 1.64
C VAL A 40 -4.13 4.68 2.69
N ASN A 41 -5.22 4.07 2.26
CA ASN A 41 -6.07 3.24 3.09
C ASN A 41 -5.77 1.76 2.77
N PHE A 42 -5.12 1.06 3.69
CA PHE A 42 -4.75 -0.35 3.51
C PHE A 42 -5.95 -1.30 3.56
N GLU A 43 -7.05 -0.90 4.20
CA GLU A 43 -8.28 -1.73 4.28
C GLU A 43 -9.08 -1.67 2.97
N THR A 44 -9.14 -0.50 2.32
CA THR A 44 -9.92 -0.32 1.09
C THR A 44 -9.09 -0.37 -0.19
N GLY A 45 -7.77 -0.24 -0.09
CA GLY A 45 -6.88 -0.05 -1.23
C GLY A 45 -6.88 1.38 -1.79
N GLU A 46 -7.63 2.33 -1.20
CA GLU A 46 -7.71 3.70 -1.73
C GLU A 46 -6.40 4.46 -1.52
N ILE A 47 -5.90 5.08 -2.60
CA ILE A 47 -4.74 5.96 -2.59
C ILE A 47 -5.21 7.34 -3.07
N ALA A 48 -4.93 8.38 -2.29
CA ALA A 48 -5.30 9.75 -2.59
C ALA A 48 -4.07 10.67 -2.62
N ASN A 49 -3.88 11.40 -3.71
CA ASN A 49 -2.90 12.48 -3.75
C ASN A 49 -3.47 13.72 -3.04
N LEU A 50 -2.80 14.17 -1.98
CA LEU A 50 -3.26 15.29 -1.15
C LEU A 50 -2.97 16.66 -1.79
N SER A 51 -2.12 16.71 -2.82
CA SER A 51 -1.80 17.94 -3.55
C SER A 51 -2.87 18.35 -4.58
N ASN A 52 -3.59 17.37 -5.15
CA ASN A 52 -4.56 17.60 -6.22
C ASN A 52 -5.91 16.90 -6.03
N SER A 53 -6.10 16.22 -4.89
CA SER A 53 -7.32 15.47 -4.53
C SER A 53 -7.71 14.34 -5.49
N LYS A 54 -6.81 13.89 -6.36
CA LYS A 54 -7.05 12.74 -7.24
C LYS A 54 -6.88 11.43 -6.47
N THR A 55 -7.61 10.41 -6.90
CA THR A 55 -7.60 9.08 -6.25
C THR A 55 -7.34 7.96 -7.26
N ALA A 56 -6.81 6.86 -6.73
CA ALA A 56 -6.57 5.60 -7.41
C ALA A 56 -6.77 4.45 -6.42
N SER A 57 -6.73 3.22 -6.91
CA SER A 57 -6.89 2.02 -6.10
C SER A 57 -5.70 1.09 -6.28
N GLY A 58 -5.15 0.62 -5.17
CA GLY A 58 -4.25 -0.52 -5.10
C GLY A 58 -4.99 -1.77 -4.61
N GLU A 59 -4.23 -2.84 -4.37
CA GLU A 59 -4.74 -4.07 -3.79
C GLU A 59 -4.89 -3.92 -2.27
N ALA A 60 -6.13 -3.99 -1.78
CA ALA A 60 -6.42 -3.93 -0.36
C ALA A 60 -5.75 -5.09 0.39
N PHE A 61 -5.41 -4.86 1.65
CA PHE A 61 -4.95 -5.92 2.52
C PHE A 61 -6.08 -6.93 2.73
N SER A 62 -5.73 -8.20 2.63
CA SER A 62 -6.59 -9.26 3.13
C SER A 62 -6.81 -9.12 4.65
N GLU A 63 -7.88 -9.72 5.16
CA GLU A 63 -8.16 -9.75 6.61
C GLU A 63 -6.95 -10.26 7.42
N VAL A 64 -6.26 -11.28 6.91
CA VAL A 64 -5.05 -11.84 7.55
C VAL A 64 -3.90 -10.83 7.58
N GLN A 65 -3.69 -10.07 6.49
CA GLN A 65 -2.64 -9.04 6.46
C GLN A 65 -2.97 -7.86 7.40
N ILE A 66 -4.24 -7.49 7.53
CA ILE A 66 -4.68 -6.49 8.52
C ILE A 66 -4.39 -6.97 9.94
N GLU A 67 -4.73 -8.22 10.26
CA GLU A 67 -4.46 -8.81 11.59
C GLU A 67 -2.96 -8.82 11.91
N ILE A 68 -2.13 -9.31 10.98
CA ILE A 68 -0.66 -9.30 11.13
C ILE A 68 -0.14 -7.88 11.36
N PHE A 69 -0.65 -6.91 10.60
CA PHE A 69 -0.25 -5.52 10.73
C PHE A 69 -0.62 -4.92 12.10
N GLN A 70 -1.84 -5.18 12.58
CA GLN A 70 -2.32 -4.71 13.88
C GLN A 70 -1.57 -5.36 15.05
N ASN A 71 -1.12 -6.61 14.88
CA ASN A 71 -0.31 -7.32 15.87
C ASN A 71 1.17 -6.87 15.88
N GLY A 72 1.58 -5.97 14.98
CA GLY A 72 2.96 -5.50 14.87
C GLY A 72 3.92 -6.53 14.25
N GLY A 73 3.38 -7.59 13.67
CA GLY A 73 4.12 -8.69 13.05
C GLY A 73 3.34 -9.99 13.13
N LEU A 74 3.83 -11.01 12.42
CA LEU A 74 3.24 -12.36 12.44
C LEU A 74 3.61 -13.15 13.72
N PHE A 75 4.61 -12.68 14.49
CA PHE A 75 5.19 -13.40 15.64
C PHE A 75 5.45 -12.47 16.82
#